data_AF-A0A7Y2F7I9-F1
#
_entry.id   AF-A0A7Y2F7I9-F1
#
_cell.length_a   1.000
_cell.length_b   1.000
_cell.length_c   1.000
_cell.angle_alpha   90.00
_cell.angle_beta   90.00
_cell.angle_gamma   90.00
#
_symmetry.space_group_name_H-M   'P 1'
#
loop_
_entity.id
_entity.type
_entity.pdbx_description
1 polymer ?
#
loop_
_entity_poly.entity_id
_entity_poly.type
_entity_poly.pdbx_seq_one_letter_code
_entity_poly.pdbx_strand_id
1 'polypeptide(L)'
;MNRFASLTLLLTWSWVIMTLAHESGHLLAGSLCGGSLSRVQLRPWSLPYSFFKPDPWPSVTLWAGPILGCLGPVVAASIWRRPGLWLIAWFCVLANGTYLLMGWYAGDG
;
A
#
# COMPACT_ATOMS: atom_id res chain seq x y z
N MET A 1 -26.34 -4.46 13.86
CA MET A 1 -24.89 -4.73 13.96
C MET A 1 -24.28 -3.80 15.00
N ASN A 2 -23.50 -4.32 15.94
CA ASN A 2 -22.79 -3.51 16.93
C ASN A 2 -21.83 -2.54 16.23
N ARG A 3 -21.89 -1.24 16.57
CA ARG A 3 -21.03 -0.20 15.96
C ARG A 3 -19.54 -0.55 16.07
N PHE A 4 -19.15 -1.17 17.19
CA PHE A 4 -17.80 -1.68 17.41
C PHE A 4 -17.40 -2.77 16.40
N ALA A 5 -18.28 -3.75 16.15
CA ALA A 5 -17.99 -4.81 15.18
C ALA A 5 -17.80 -4.25 13.76
N SER A 6 -18.63 -3.27 13.36
CA SER A 6 -18.49 -2.59 12.07
C SER A 6 -17.17 -1.83 11.95
N LEU A 7 -16.75 -1.12 13.01
CA LEU A 7 -15.48 -0.40 13.01
C LEU A 7 -14.29 -1.37 12.93
N THR A 8 -14.29 -2.43 13.72
CA THR A 8 -13.23 -3.45 13.68
C THR A 8 -13.12 -4.08 12.29
N LEU A 9 -14.26 -4.45 11.69
CA LEU A 9 -14.28 -4.95 10.31
C LEU A 9 -13.70 -3.95 9.31
N LEU A 10 -14.07 -2.67 9.43
CA LEU A 10 -13.55 -1.63 8.56
C LEU A 10 -12.04 -1.46 8.71
N LEU A 11 -11.51 -1.48 9.94
CA LEU A 11 -10.07 -1.38 10.18
C LEU A 11 -9.30 -2.57 9.62
N THR A 12 -9.82 -3.79 9.80
CA THR A 12 -9.22 -4.99 9.21
C THR A 12 -9.22 -4.90 7.68
N TRP A 13 -10.32 -4.45 7.08
CA TRP A 13 -10.39 -4.23 5.64
C TRP A 13 -9.43 -3.13 5.17
N SER A 14 -9.30 -2.03 5.91
CA SER A 14 -8.35 -0.97 5.62
C SER A 14 -6.91 -1.48 5.59
N TRP A 15 -6.53 -2.34 6.53
CA TRP A 15 -5.19 -2.96 6.55
C TRP A 15 -4.94 -3.85 5.32
N VAL A 16 -5.90 -4.70 4.97
CA VAL A 16 -5.81 -5.57 3.78
C VAL A 16 -5.71 -4.73 2.51
N ILE A 17 -6.55 -3.69 2.38
CA ILE A 17 -6.54 -2.82 1.20
C ILE A 17 -5.23 -2.02 1.12
N MET A 18 -4.73 -1.51 2.25
CA MET A 18 -3.47 -0.77 2.29
C MET A 18 -2.31 -1.63 1.78
N THR A 19 -2.16 -2.84 2.35
CA THR A 19 -1.05 -3.74 2.00
C THR A 19 -1.13 -4.21 0.55
N LEU A 20 -2.33 -4.56 0.06
CA LEU A 20 -2.53 -4.95 -1.33
C LEU A 20 -2.29 -3.79 -2.30
N ALA A 21 -2.82 -2.60 -2.02
CA ALA A 21 -2.64 -1.44 -2.88
C ALA A 21 -1.17 -1.02 -2.95
N HIS A 22 -0.48 -1.01 -1.81
CA HIS A 22 0.95 -0.70 -1.72
C HIS A 22 1.78 -1.67 -2.57
N GLU A 23 1.65 -2.98 -2.34
CA GLU A 23 2.44 -3.94 -3.12
C GLU A 23 2.04 -4.00 -4.58
N SER A 24 0.76 -3.81 -4.91
CA SER A 24 0.36 -3.72 -6.31
C SER A 24 1.08 -2.59 -7.03
N GLY A 25 1.37 -1.49 -6.33
CA GLY A 25 2.15 -0.39 -6.89
C GLY A 25 3.58 -0.79 -7.22
N HIS A 26 4.27 -1.48 -6.30
CA HIS A 26 5.61 -2.03 -6.55
C HIS A 26 5.60 -3.04 -7.70
N LEU A 27 4.61 -3.94 -7.74
CA LEU A 27 4.50 -4.96 -8.77
C LEU A 27 4.26 -4.37 -10.16
N LEU A 28 3.37 -3.37 -10.26
CA LEU A 28 3.08 -2.68 -11.51
C LEU A 28 4.31 -1.92 -12.02
N ALA A 29 4.97 -1.15 -11.15
CA ALA A 29 6.16 -0.40 -11.55
C ALA A 29 7.32 -1.32 -11.93
N GLY A 30 7.63 -2.33 -11.12
CA GLY A 30 8.69 -3.28 -11.42
C GLY A 30 8.46 -4.02 -12.74
N SER A 31 7.21 -4.40 -13.03
CA SER A 31 6.86 -5.05 -14.31
C SER A 31 6.96 -4.09 -15.50
N LEU A 32 6.50 -2.84 -15.36
CA LEU A 32 6.58 -1.83 -16.41
C LEU A 32 8.01 -1.36 -16.68
N CYS A 33 8.86 -1.34 -15.65
CA CYS A 33 10.28 -1.00 -15.74
C CYS A 33 11.14 -2.15 -16.31
N GLY A 34 10.53 -3.28 -16.69
CA GLY A 34 11.24 -4.43 -17.27
C GLY A 34 11.96 -5.30 -16.23
N GLY A 35 11.65 -5.14 -14.95
CA GLY A 35 12.16 -5.98 -13.88
C GLY A 35 11.52 -7.37 -13.90
N SER A 36 12.31 -8.41 -13.63
CA SER A 36 11.77 -9.75 -13.40
C SER A 36 11.45 -9.94 -11.92
N LEU A 37 10.19 -10.25 -11.61
CA LEU A 37 9.76 -10.51 -10.24
C LEU A 37 10.50 -11.73 -9.68
N SER A 38 11.30 -11.52 -8.64
CA SER A 38 12.08 -12.59 -8.01
C SER A 38 11.35 -13.18 -6.80
N ARG A 39 10.79 -12.31 -5.95
CA ARG A 39 10.08 -12.74 -4.74
C ARG A 39 8.98 -11.74 -4.39
N VAL A 40 7.84 -12.25 -3.96
CA VAL A 40 6.75 -11.45 -3.38
C VAL A 40 6.31 -12.11 -2.07
N GLN A 41 6.13 -11.30 -1.03
CA GLN A 41 5.64 -11.77 0.26
C GLN A 41 4.56 -10.84 0.78
N LEU A 42 3.34 -11.37 0.91
CA LEU A 42 2.13 -10.63 1.31
C LEU A 42 1.60 -11.11 2.66
N ARG A 43 2.47 -11.54 3.59
CA ARG A 43 1.97 -12.09 4.86
C ARG A 43 1.41 -10.95 5.71
N PRO A 44 0.19 -11.08 6.27
CA PRO A 44 -0.44 -10.00 7.03
C PRO A 44 0.35 -9.50 8.24
N TRP A 45 1.22 -10.35 8.78
CA TRP A 45 2.02 -10.14 10.00
C TRP A 45 3.49 -9.82 9.71
N SER A 46 3.91 -9.73 8.45
CA SER A 46 5.22 -9.20 8.06
C SER A 46 5.02 -7.98 7.18
N LEU A 47 5.98 -7.05 7.18
CA LEU A 47 5.98 -5.99 6.17
C LEU A 47 5.98 -6.65 4.79
N PRO A 48 5.00 -6.31 3.94
CA PRO A 48 4.98 -6.87 2.61
C PRO A 48 6.18 -6.32 1.83
N TYR A 49 6.74 -7.15 0.96
CA TYR A 49 7.82 -6.72 0.08
C TYR A 49 7.78 -7.49 -1.23
N SER A 50 8.13 -6.80 -2.30
CA SER A 50 8.36 -7.35 -3.63
C SER A 50 9.77 -6.99 -4.09
N PHE A 51 10.49 -7.99 -4.58
CA PHE A 51 11.87 -7.85 -5.01
C PHE A 51 11.99 -8.20 -6.49
N PHE A 52 12.58 -7.30 -7.26
CA PHE A 52 12.82 -7.44 -8.70
C PHE A 52 14.32 -7.63 -8.96
N LYS A 53 14.67 -8.54 -9.88
CA LYS A 53 16.06 -8.73 -10.32
C LYS A 53 16.13 -9.15 -11.80
N PRO A 54 16.78 -8.39 -12.68
CA PRO A 54 17.31 -7.04 -12.45
C PRO A 54 16.19 -6.04 -12.13
N ASP A 55 16.48 -4.99 -11.36
CA ASP A 55 15.60 -3.83 -11.19
C ASP A 55 16.27 -2.63 -11.87
N PRO A 56 15.86 -2.28 -13.10
CA PRO A 56 16.51 -1.21 -13.86
C PRO A 56 16.24 0.19 -13.27
N TRP A 57 15.14 0.35 -12.49
CA TRP A 57 14.69 1.65 -11.98
C TRP A 57 14.22 1.54 -10.52
N PRO A 58 15.14 1.24 -9.58
CA PRO A 58 14.79 0.93 -8.20
C PRO A 58 14.05 2.05 -7.48
N SER A 59 14.34 3.32 -7.78
CA SER A 59 13.60 4.44 -7.22
C SER A 59 12.15 4.48 -7.70
N VAL A 60 11.88 4.16 -8.97
CA VAL A 60 10.51 4.14 -9.49
C VAL A 60 9.73 3.01 -8.83
N THR A 61 10.34 1.82 -8.74
CA THR A 61 9.75 0.68 -8.04
C THR A 61 9.47 1.05 -6.59
N LEU A 62 10.42 1.65 -5.85
CA LEU A 62 10.30 2.04 -4.45
C LEU A 62 9.16 3.05 -4.21
N TRP A 63 9.04 4.10 -5.02
CA TRP A 63 8.04 5.14 -4.81
C TRP A 63 6.65 4.75 -5.31
N ALA A 64 6.56 3.85 -6.30
CA ALA A 64 5.28 3.43 -6.86
C ALA A 64 4.35 2.76 -5.83
N GLY A 65 4.91 2.01 -4.88
CA GLY A 65 4.15 1.39 -3.80
C GLY A 65 3.34 2.38 -2.98
N PRO A 66 3.99 3.33 -2.26
CA PRO A 66 3.27 4.33 -1.48
C PRO A 66 2.43 5.29 -2.32
N ILE A 67 2.87 5.67 -3.53
CA ILE A 67 2.11 6.58 -4.40
C ILE A 67 0.79 5.92 -4.84
N LEU A 68 0.84 4.72 -5.41
CA LEU A 68 -0.36 4.01 -5.87
C LEU A 68 -1.19 3.49 -4.70
N GLY A 69 -0.53 3.08 -3.61
CA GLY A 69 -1.16 2.71 -2.34
C GLY A 69 -1.98 3.84 -1.69
N CYS A 70 -1.61 5.10 -1.93
CA CYS A 70 -2.41 6.27 -1.51
C CYS A 70 -3.46 6.65 -2.55
N LEU A 71 -3.06 6.79 -3.82
CA LEU A 71 -3.92 7.32 -4.88
C LEU A 71 -5.09 6.39 -5.19
N GLY A 72 -4.86 5.07 -5.27
CA GLY A 72 -5.90 4.09 -5.60
C GLY A 72 -7.12 4.18 -4.66
N PRO A 73 -6.92 4.06 -3.33
CA PRO A 73 -7.99 4.19 -2.35
C PRO A 73 -8.69 5.56 -2.36
N VAL A 74 -7.95 6.66 -2.54
CA VAL A 74 -8.52 8.02 -2.61
C VAL A 74 -9.38 8.21 -3.86
N VAL A 75 -8.93 7.73 -5.01
CA VAL A 75 -9.71 7.75 -6.26
C VAL A 75 -10.97 6.89 -6.11
N ALA A 76 -10.85 5.68 -5.56
CA ALA A 76 -11.99 4.82 -5.26
C ALA A 76 -13.01 5.52 -4.35
N ALA A 77 -12.56 6.11 -3.24
CA ALA A 77 -13.43 6.85 -2.33
C ALA A 77 -14.11 8.06 -3.00
N SER A 78 -13.41 8.73 -3.92
CA SER A 78 -13.92 9.88 -4.68
C SER A 78 -14.98 9.48 -5.72
N ILE A 79 -14.82 8.33 -6.38
CA ILE A 79 -15.78 7.80 -7.35
C ILE A 79 -17.05 7.34 -6.66
N TRP A 80 -16.94 6.48 -5.64
CA TRP A 80 -18.11 5.83 -5.01
C TRP A 80 -18.70 6.62 -3.85
N ARG A 81 -17.98 7.62 -3.31
CA ARG A 81 -18.43 8.56 -2.28
C ARG A 81 -19.10 7.92 -1.04
N ARG A 82 -18.65 6.71 -0.67
CA ARG A 82 -19.14 6.02 0.54
C ARG A 82 -18.27 6.39 1.74
N PRO A 83 -18.85 6.64 2.93
CA PRO A 83 -18.09 7.05 4.11
C PRO A 83 -17.08 5.99 4.57
N GLY A 84 -17.41 4.69 4.43
CA GLY A 84 -16.46 3.60 4.74
C GLY A 84 -15.23 3.59 3.83
N LEU A 85 -15.38 3.96 2.56
CA LEU A 85 -14.25 4.05 1.63
C LEU A 85 -13.32 5.22 1.95
N TRP A 86 -13.86 6.34 2.44
CA TRP A 86 -13.05 7.45 2.93
C TRP A 86 -12.23 7.08 4.15
N LEU A 87 -12.79 6.30 5.08
CA LEU A 87 -12.03 5.77 6.21
C LEU A 87 -10.86 4.91 5.74
N ILE A 88 -11.10 4.01 4.78
CA ILE A 88 -10.06 3.18 4.17
C ILE A 88 -9.00 4.05 3.48
N ALA A 89 -9.41 5.05 2.70
CA ALA A 89 -8.49 5.93 1.98
C ALA A 89 -7.58 6.70 2.93
N TRP A 90 -8.15 7.31 3.99
CA TRP A 90 -7.36 8.03 4.99
C TRP A 90 -6.45 7.09 5.79
N PHE A 91 -6.92 5.88 6.09
CA PHE A 91 -6.07 4.86 6.70
C PHE A 91 -4.88 4.53 5.81
N CYS A 92 -5.09 4.30 4.51
CA CYS A 92 -4.00 4.03 3.56
C CYS A 92 -3.01 5.19 3.51
N VAL A 93 -3.48 6.44 3.38
CA VAL A 93 -2.60 7.62 3.35
C VAL A 93 -1.77 7.72 4.63
N LEU A 94 -2.40 7.58 5.79
CA LEU A 94 -1.71 7.63 7.08
C LEU A 94 -0.70 6.50 7.22
N ALA A 95 -1.07 5.26 6.91
CA ALA A 95 -0.20 4.10 7.04
C ALA A 95 1.02 4.16 6.08
N ASN A 96 0.81 4.60 4.84
CA ASN A 96 1.91 4.81 3.89
C ASN A 96 2.83 5.96 4.34
N GLY A 97 2.27 7.05 4.85
CA GLY A 97 3.03 8.18 5.38
C GLY A 97 3.85 7.80 6.61
N THR A 98 3.27 7.05 7.55
CA THR A 98 3.98 6.55 8.74
C THR A 98 5.07 5.55 8.37
N TYR A 99 4.83 4.71 7.36
CA TYR A 99 5.85 3.78 6.83
C TYR A 99 7.07 4.54 6.30
N LEU A 100 6.86 5.56 5.47
CA LEU A 100 7.94 6.42 4.95
C LEU A 100 8.68 7.15 6.07
N LEU A 101 7.94 7.71 7.05
CA LEU A 101 8.54 8.37 8.20
C LEU A 101 9.41 7.42 9.03
N MET A 102 8.95 6.17 9.21
CA MET A 102 9.69 5.16 9.94
C MET A 102 10.95 4.71 9.19
N GLY A 103 10.89 4.56 7.87
CA GLY A 103 12.07 4.30 7.04
C GLY A 103 13.10 5.44 7.11
N TRP A 104 12.63 6.69 7.06
CA TRP A 104 13.50 7.86 7.25
C TRP A 104 14.15 7.87 8.64
N TYR A 105 13.38 7.59 9.70
CA TYR A 105 13.89 7.53 11.07
C TYR A 105 14.90 6.39 11.27
N ALA A 106 14.71 5.25 10.61
CA ALA A 106 15.63 4.11 10.65
C ALA A 106 16.96 4.35 9.91
N GLY A 107 17.05 5.41 9.10
CA GLY A 107 18.23 5.74 8.31
C GLY A 107 18.28 5.04 6.94
N ASP A 108 17.15 4.51 6.46
CA ASP A 108 17.03 3.85 5.16
C ASP A 108 16.78 4.85 4.00
N GLY A 109 17.08 6.14 4.22
CA GLY A 109 16.80 7.27 3.31
C GLY A 109 17.99 7.71 2.47
#